data_AF-A0A4Y9Y5L3-F1
#
_entry.id   AF-A0A4Y9Y5L3-F1
#
_cell.length_a   1.000
_cell.length_b   1.000
_cell.length_c   1.000
_cell.angle_alpha   90.00
_cell.angle_beta   90.00
_cell.angle_gamma   90.00
#
_symmetry.space_group_name_H-M   'P 1'
#
loop_
_entity.id
_entity.type
_entity.pdbx_description
1 polymer ?
#
loop_
_entity_poly.entity_id
_entity_poly.type
_entity_poly.pdbx_seq_one_letter_code
_entity_poly.pdbx_strand_id
1 'polypeptide(L)'
;MARLSSAQDYKSLLDKYDTWLFDCDGVLWQGDRLVDGVPEALNLLRTHKKRILFVTNNATKSRKSYKKKFDQLGLEAQVDEVFGSAYASAVYLSTVMKMPKHKKVYVVGMKGLEEELEEEGIQHLGGT
;
A
#
# COMPACT_ATOMS: atom_id res chain seq x y z
N MET A 1 17.68 -2.79 19.86
CA MET A 1 17.19 -3.47 18.64
C MET A 1 17.89 -4.82 18.53
N ALA A 2 17.15 -5.90 18.28
CA ALA A 2 17.79 -7.18 17.94
C ALA A 2 18.46 -7.02 16.56
N ARG A 3 19.79 -7.15 16.53
CA ARG A 3 20.56 -7.13 15.27
C ARG A 3 20.49 -8.52 14.68
N LEU A 4 19.84 -8.67 13.53
CA LEU A 4 19.90 -9.91 12.75
C LEU A 4 21.32 -10.05 12.21
N SER A 5 22.00 -11.16 12.52
CA SER A 5 23.41 -11.33 12.15
C SER A 5 23.75 -12.73 11.66
N SER A 6 22.88 -13.71 11.90
CA SER A 6 23.03 -15.09 11.46
C SER A 6 21.83 -15.56 10.65
N ALA A 7 22.01 -16.57 9.80
CA ALA A 7 20.90 -17.19 9.06
C ALA A 7 19.78 -17.70 9.98
N GLN A 8 20.13 -18.14 11.19
CA GLN A 8 19.17 -18.60 12.19
C GLN A 8 18.30 -17.45 12.72
N ASP A 9 18.86 -16.25 12.86
CA ASP A 9 18.08 -15.06 13.28
C ASP A 9 17.02 -14.71 12.24
N TYR A 10 17.41 -14.70 10.96
CA TYR A 10 16.49 -14.42 9.84
C TYR A 10 15.40 -15.49 9.73
N LYS A 11 15.77 -16.78 9.86
CA LYS A 11 14.81 -17.87 9.86
C LYS A 11 13.83 -17.75 11.01
N SER A 12 14.32 -17.50 12.23
CA SER A 12 13.46 -17.31 13.40
C SER A 12 12.52 -16.12 13.23
N LEU A 13 12.96 -15.03 12.60
CA LEU A 13 12.12 -13.88 12.31
C LEU A 13 11.03 -14.24 11.28
N LEU A 14 11.42 -14.92 10.20
CA LEU A 14 10.52 -15.38 9.15
C LEU A 14 9.43 -16.29 9.71
N ASP A 15 9.82 -17.27 10.53
CA ASP A 15 8.90 -18.25 11.11
C ASP A 15 7.95 -17.61 12.13
N LYS A 16 8.38 -16.56 12.82
CA LYS A 16 7.61 -15.90 13.88
C LYS A 16 6.41 -15.09 13.38
N TYR A 17 6.46 -14.57 12.15
CA TYR A 17 5.43 -13.68 11.64
C TYR A 17 4.81 -14.21 10.35
N ASP A 18 3.48 -14.18 10.28
CA ASP A 18 2.71 -14.64 9.12
C ASP A 18 2.47 -13.53 8.10
N THR A 19 2.44 -12.27 8.56
CA THR A 19 2.10 -11.10 7.74
C THR A 19 3.18 -10.03 7.86
N TRP A 20 3.54 -9.46 6.71
CA TRP A 20 4.60 -8.46 6.57
C TRP A 20 4.02 -7.20 5.92
N LEU A 21 4.21 -6.07 6.60
CA LEU A 21 3.79 -4.76 6.11
C LEU A 21 5.03 -4.01 5.66
N PHE A 22 5.07 -3.62 4.40
CA PHE A 22 6.16 -2.83 3.84
C PHE A 22 5.69 -1.42 3.56
N ASP A 23 6.43 -0.44 4.04
CA ASP A 23 6.39 0.89 3.45
C ASP A 23 6.88 0.83 1.99
N CYS A 24 6.53 1.83 1.19
CA CYS A 24 6.78 1.87 -0.25
C CYS A 24 7.96 2.78 -0.60
N ASP A 25 7.78 4.09 -0.46
CA ASP A 25 8.74 5.10 -0.91
C ASP A 25 9.95 5.13 0.03
N GLY A 26 11.14 4.81 -0.48
CA GLY A 26 12.39 4.71 0.31
C GLY A 26 12.66 3.31 0.87
N VAL A 27 11.70 2.38 0.75
CA VAL A 27 11.86 0.98 1.19
C VAL A 27 11.86 0.02 0.01
N LEU A 28 10.86 0.09 -0.87
CA LEU A 28 10.79 -0.75 -2.06
C LEU A 28 11.48 -0.09 -3.25
N TRP A 29 11.40 1.23 -3.35
CA TRP A 29 11.95 2.01 -4.45
C TRP A 29 12.34 3.43 -4.03
N GLN A 30 13.16 4.06 -4.85
CA GLN A 30 13.44 5.50 -4.83
C GLN A 30 13.02 6.07 -6.19
N GLY A 31 11.90 6.79 -6.23
CA GLY A 31 11.27 7.21 -7.49
C GLY A 31 10.83 5.99 -8.30
N ASP A 32 11.47 5.79 -9.45
CA ASP A 32 11.21 4.69 -10.39
C ASP A 32 12.30 3.60 -10.38
N ARG A 33 13.24 3.66 -9.42
CA ARG A 33 14.29 2.66 -9.25
C ARG A 33 14.00 1.79 -8.03
N LEU A 34 14.02 0.47 -8.20
CA LEU A 34 13.92 -0.48 -7.09
C LEU A 34 15.13 -0.40 -6.16
N VAL A 35 14.89 -0.61 -4.86
CA VAL A 35 15.96 -0.88 -3.90
C VAL A 35 16.47 -2.31 -4.15
N ASP A 36 17.79 -2.47 -4.10
CA ASP A 36 18.45 -3.76 -4.38
C ASP A 36 17.98 -4.83 -3.39
N GLY A 37 17.67 -6.04 -3.89
CA GLY A 37 17.21 -7.16 -3.07
C GLY A 37 15.70 -7.21 -2.81
N VAL A 38 14.93 -6.19 -3.21
CA VAL A 38 13.47 -6.14 -2.99
C VAL A 38 12.74 -7.29 -3.69
N PRO A 39 12.94 -7.54 -5.01
CA PRO A 39 12.28 -8.66 -5.68
C PRO A 39 12.56 -10.00 -4.98
N GLU A 40 13.80 -10.24 -4.57
CA GLU A 40 14.24 -11.45 -3.91
C GLU A 40 13.61 -11.60 -2.53
N ALA A 41 13.56 -10.52 -1.75
CA ALA A 41 12.95 -10.51 -0.41
C ALA A 41 11.44 -10.77 -0.48
N LEU A 42 10.72 -10.10 -1.39
CA LEU A 42 9.29 -10.31 -1.56
C LEU A 42 8.99 -11.73 -2.05
N ASN A 43 9.76 -12.25 -3.00
CA ASN A 43 9.62 -13.63 -3.48
C ASN A 43 9.92 -14.66 -2.37
N LEU A 44 10.93 -14.41 -1.53
CA LEU A 44 11.21 -15.26 -0.37
C LEU A 44 9.99 -15.35 0.57
N LEU A 45 9.34 -14.22 0.84
CA LEU A 45 8.13 -14.18 1.67
C LEU A 45 6.97 -14.93 1.01
N ARG A 46 6.73 -14.70 -0.30
CA ARG A 46 5.66 -15.40 -1.03
C ARG A 46 5.87 -16.91 -1.08
N THR A 47 7.10 -17.37 -1.34
CA THR A 47 7.44 -18.81 -1.36
C THR A 47 7.27 -19.48 0.00
N HIS A 48 7.45 -18.74 1.09
CA HIS A 48 7.16 -19.18 2.46
C HIS A 48 5.70 -18.96 2.87
N LYS A 49 4.81 -18.67 1.92
CA LYS A 49 3.37 -18.45 2.11
C LYS A 49 3.06 -17.35 3.12
N LYS A 50 3.95 -16.35 3.24
CA LYS A 50 3.73 -15.18 4.08
C LYS A 50 2.81 -14.20 3.35
N ARG A 51 1.90 -13.57 4.10
CA ARG A 51 1.05 -12.51 3.57
C ARG A 51 1.84 -11.21 3.50
N ILE A 52 1.73 -10.50 2.38
CA ILE A 52 2.41 -9.23 2.16
C ILE A 52 1.35 -8.14 2.00
N LEU A 53 1.54 -7.02 2.70
CA LEU A 53 0.76 -5.81 2.55
C LEU A 53 1.70 -4.63 2.30
N PHE A 54 1.32 -3.76 1.39
CA PHE A 54 2.05 -2.54 1.04
C PHE A 54 1.33 -1.35 1.62
N VAL A 55 1.96 -0.66 2.57
CA VAL A 55 1.39 0.49 3.26
C VAL A 55 2.10 1.76 2.79
N THR A 56 1.34 2.84 2.55
CA THR A 56 1.96 4.11 2.17
C THR A 56 1.12 5.30 2.61
N ASN A 57 1.78 6.37 3.06
CA ASN A 57 1.14 7.64 3.38
C ASN A 57 0.96 8.55 2.15
N ASN A 58 1.47 8.14 1.00
CA ASN A 58 1.41 8.90 -0.24
C ASN A 58 0.00 8.81 -0.86
N ALA A 59 -0.75 9.91 -0.76
CA ALA A 59 -2.11 10.03 -1.26
C ALA A 59 -2.20 10.43 -2.75
N THR A 60 -1.07 10.47 -3.46
CA THR A 60 -1.04 10.96 -4.86
C THR A 60 -1.62 9.95 -5.85
N LYS A 61 -1.63 8.66 -5.49
CA LYS A 61 -2.05 7.54 -6.34
C LYS A 61 -3.10 6.69 -5.61
N SER A 62 -4.09 6.22 -6.36
CA SER A 62 -5.01 5.16 -5.92
C SER A 62 -4.29 3.81 -5.85
N ARG A 63 -4.90 2.82 -5.21
CA ARG A 63 -4.46 1.43 -5.16
C ARG A 63 -4.32 0.84 -6.55
N LYS A 64 -5.25 1.14 -7.47
CA LYS A 64 -5.15 0.77 -8.89
C LYS A 64 -3.94 1.41 -9.58
N SER A 65 -3.65 2.68 -9.28
CA SER A 65 -2.47 3.37 -9.79
C SER A 65 -1.18 2.80 -9.21
N TYR A 66 -1.17 2.41 -7.94
CA TYR A 66 -0.04 1.68 -7.33
C TYR A 66 0.16 0.31 -7.94
N LYS A 67 -0.90 -0.47 -8.17
CA LYS A 67 -0.83 -1.75 -8.87
C LYS A 67 -0.10 -1.63 -10.21
N LYS A 68 -0.43 -0.61 -11.01
CA LYS A 68 0.28 -0.31 -12.27
C LYS A 68 1.76 0.00 -12.05
N LYS A 69 2.11 0.74 -10.99
CA LYS A 69 3.50 1.02 -10.64
C LYS A 69 4.25 -0.26 -10.24
N PHE A 70 3.65 -1.12 -9.42
CA PHE A 70 4.23 -2.42 -9.08
C PHE A 70 4.50 -3.25 -10.34
N ASP A 71 3.54 -3.33 -11.26
CA ASP A 71 3.69 -4.05 -12.53
C ASP A 71 4.82 -3.48 -13.40
N GLN A 72 4.92 -2.15 -13.50
CA GLN A 72 6.00 -1.48 -14.25
C GLN A 72 7.38 -1.76 -13.66
N LEU A 73 7.46 -1.91 -12.34
CA LEU A 73 8.70 -2.27 -11.63
C LEU A 73 8.95 -3.78 -11.60
N GLY A 74 8.08 -4.59 -12.23
CA GLY A 74 8.23 -6.05 -12.25
C GLY A 74 7.99 -6.72 -10.89
N LEU A 75 7.26 -6.07 -9.99
CA LEU A 75 6.90 -6.60 -8.68
C LEU A 75 5.48 -7.15 -8.71
N GLU A 76 5.30 -8.38 -8.23
CA GLU A 76 3.97 -8.95 -8.04
C GLU A 76 3.28 -8.31 -6.83
N ALA A 77 2.17 -7.62 -7.07
CA ALA A 77 1.27 -7.10 -6.04
C ALA A 77 -0.18 -7.18 -6.53
N GLN A 78 -1.13 -7.41 -5.64
CA GLN A 78 -2.56 -7.30 -5.90
C GLN A 78 -3.11 -5.98 -5.37
N VAL A 79 -4.24 -5.50 -5.90
CA VAL A 79 -4.83 -4.22 -5.49
C VAL A 79 -5.24 -4.23 -4.01
N ASP A 80 -5.71 -5.36 -3.52
CA ASP A 80 -6.11 -5.59 -2.13
C ASP A 80 -4.92 -5.81 -1.18
N GLU A 81 -3.70 -5.94 -1.70
CA GLU A 81 -2.47 -5.90 -0.92
C GLU A 81 -2.00 -4.45 -0.67
N VAL A 82 -2.59 -3.43 -1.32
CA VAL A 82 -2.16 -2.02 -1.21
C VAL A 82 -3.08 -1.22 -0.28
N PHE A 83 -2.49 -0.60 0.74
CA PHE A 83 -3.13 0.24 1.74
C PHE A 83 -2.50 1.63 1.76
N GLY A 84 -3.02 2.52 0.90
CA GLY A 84 -2.63 3.92 0.86
C GLY A 84 -3.46 4.81 1.78
N SER A 85 -2.92 5.96 2.18
CA SER A 85 -3.65 6.98 2.96
C SER A 85 -4.90 7.51 2.24
N ALA A 86 -4.87 7.58 0.90
CA ALA A 86 -6.03 7.91 0.08
C ALA A 86 -7.18 6.91 0.29
N TYR A 87 -6.89 5.62 0.14
CA TYR A 87 -7.84 4.53 0.38
C TYR A 87 -8.35 4.53 1.82
N ALA A 88 -7.43 4.63 2.79
CA ALA A 88 -7.79 4.66 4.20
C ALA A 88 -8.75 5.82 4.52
N SER A 89 -8.54 6.99 3.91
CA SER A 89 -9.42 8.16 4.08
C SER A 89 -10.83 7.90 3.52
N ALA A 90 -10.92 7.34 2.32
CA ALA A 90 -12.20 7.01 1.69
C ALA A 90 -12.99 5.97 2.50
N VAL A 91 -12.32 4.90 2.93
CA VAL A 91 -12.92 3.86 3.79
C VAL A 91 -13.34 4.44 5.13
N TYR A 92 -12.53 5.30 5.75
CA TYR A 92 -12.86 5.91 7.04
C TYR A 92 -14.14 6.74 6.95
N LEU A 93 -14.27 7.57 5.91
CA LEU A 93 -15.48 8.36 5.65
C LEU A 93 -16.71 7.47 5.45
N SER A 94 -16.56 6.39 4.67
CA SER A 94 -17.63 5.45 4.33
C SER A 94 -18.08 4.60 5.53
N THR A 95 -17.13 4.01 6.26
CA THR A 95 -17.40 2.92 7.22
C THR A 95 -17.37 3.37 8.67
N VAL A 96 -16.45 4.27 9.04
CA VAL A 96 -16.28 4.74 10.42
C VAL A 96 -17.19 5.93 10.68
N MET A 97 -17.09 6.96 9.83
CA MET A 97 -17.96 8.14 9.94
C MET A 97 -19.37 7.89 9.42
N LYS A 98 -19.58 6.82 8.64
CA LYS A 98 -20.87 6.47 8.01
C LYS A 98 -21.47 7.67 7.27
N MET A 99 -20.65 8.37 6.49
CA MET A 99 -21.06 9.59 5.81
C MET A 99 -22.24 9.28 4.87
N PRO A 100 -23.35 10.05 4.95
CA PRO A 100 -24.47 9.85 4.05
C PRO A 100 -24.04 10.06 2.59
N LYS A 101 -24.40 9.12 1.69
CA LYS A 101 -23.97 9.12 0.28
C LYS A 101 -24.40 10.34 -0.53
N HIS A 102 -25.40 11.08 -0.08
CA HIS A 102 -25.86 12.34 -0.72
C HIS A 102 -25.01 13.56 -0.33
N LYS A 103 -24.15 13.44 0.69
CA LYS A 103 -23.21 14.50 1.07
C LYS A 103 -21.96 14.42 0.21
N LYS A 104 -21.30 15.57 0.07
CA LYS A 104 -20.05 15.69 -0.68
C LYS A 104 -18.88 16.03 0.22
N VAL A 105 -17.69 15.56 -0.16
CA VAL A 105 -16.41 15.93 0.46
C VAL A 105 -15.72 16.98 -0.41
N TYR A 106 -15.13 18.00 0.21
CA TYR A 106 -14.23 18.91 -0.49
C TYR A 106 -12.81 18.32 -0.47
N VAL A 107 -12.22 18.07 -1.64
CA VAL A 107 -10.91 17.43 -1.77
C VAL A 107 -9.81 18.49 -1.82
N VAL A 108 -8.85 18.36 -0.90
CA VAL A 108 -7.55 19.02 -0.96
C VAL A 108 -6.50 17.93 -1.17
N GLY A 109 -6.22 17.61 -2.42
CA GLY A 109 -5.39 16.47 -2.79
C GLY A 109 -5.46 16.20 -4.28
N MET A 110 -4.80 15.13 -4.71
CA MET A 110 -4.66 14.74 -6.11
C MET A 110 -5.60 13.59 -6.52
N LYS A 111 -5.65 13.34 -7.83
CA LYS A 111 -6.42 12.29 -8.50
C LYS A 111 -6.46 10.94 -7.78
N GLY A 112 -5.38 10.52 -7.14
CA GLY A 112 -5.38 9.26 -6.37
C GLY A 112 -6.41 9.22 -5.24
N LEU A 113 -6.63 10.34 -4.53
CA LEU A 113 -7.66 10.44 -3.50
C LEU A 113 -9.07 10.51 -4.10
N GLU A 114 -9.23 11.23 -5.21
CA GLU A 114 -10.51 11.32 -5.94
C GLU A 114 -10.98 9.95 -6.40
N GLU A 115 -10.09 9.17 -7.01
CA GLU A 115 -10.38 7.80 -7.48
C GLU A 115 -10.79 6.87 -6.33
N GLU A 116 -10.14 6.95 -5.16
CA GLU A 116 -10.51 6.13 -4.00
C GLU A 116 -11.87 6.55 -3.39
N LEU A 117 -12.18 7.84 -3.37
CA LEU A 117 -13.49 8.32 -2.95
C LEU A 117 -14.59 7.82 -3.89
N GLU A 118 -14.35 7.86 -5.20
CA GLU A 118 -15.28 7.35 -6.22
C GLU A 118 -15.50 5.84 -6.10
N GLU A 119 -14.45 5.06 -5.84
CA GLU A 119 -14.55 3.62 -5.59
C GLU A 119 -15.41 3.30 -4.36
N GLU A 120 -15.33 4.13 -3.31
CA GLU A 120 -16.20 4.03 -2.13
C GLU A 120 -17.59 4.65 -2.34
N GLY A 121 -17.89 5.14 -3.54
CA GLY A 121 -19.16 5.78 -3.88
C GLY A 121 -19.41 7.09 -3.14
N ILE A 122 -18.35 7.80 -2.78
CA ILE A 122 -18.40 9.11 -2.11
C ILE A 122 -18.32 10.21 -3.15
N GLN A 123 -19.33 11.08 -3.17
CA GLN A 123 -19.30 12.26 -4.01
C GLN A 123 -18.29 13.28 -3.48
N HIS A 124 -17.57 13.93 -4.39
CA HIS A 124 -16.58 14.94 -4.03
C HIS A 124 -16.64 16.16 -4.95
N LEU A 125 -15.98 17.25 -4.53
CA LEU A 125 -15.73 18.46 -5.30
C LEU A 125 -14.38 19.06 -4.88
N GLY A 126 -13.80 19.94 -5.71
CA GLY A 126 -12.40 20.33 -5.54
C GLY A 126 -11.47 19.29 -6.17
N GLY A 127 -10.26 19.12 -5.65
CA GLY A 127 -9.26 18.22 -6.25
C GLY A 127 -8.38 18.87 -7.30
N THR A 128 -7.56 18.05 -7.98
CA THR A 128 -6.47 18.48 -8.87
C THR A 128 -6.77 18.27 -10.35
#